data_AF-A0A945PPH7-F1
#
_entry.id   AF-A0A945PPH7-F1
#
_cell.length_a   1.000
_cell.length_b   1.000
_cell.length_c   1.000
_cell.angle_alpha   90.00
_cell.angle_beta   90.00
_cell.angle_gamma   90.00
#
_symmetry.space_group_name_H-M   'P 1'
#
loop_
_entity.id
_entity.type
_entity.pdbx_description
1 polymer ?
#
loop_
_entity_poly.entity_id
_entity_poly.type
_entity_poly.pdbx_seq_one_letter_code
_entity_poly.pdbx_strand_id
1 'polypeptide(L)'
;MNATLFVANLVLVVVMLLGTIWAGVRNRREAHLGLALTTVLLLALAIVQAEMFGRGFAFPEVPLLVHLVAAFSALVSLPGVVWSGLCLWKKQDARYLHVRWVALFVFLTVASVGTAVWMFLGAVPVVS
;
A
#
# COMPACT_ATOMS: atom_id res chain seq x y z
N MET A 1 19.01 -2.61 -7.12
CA MET A 1 17.96 -3.58 -6.72
C MET A 1 17.58 -4.40 -7.94
N ASN A 2 17.35 -5.71 -7.82
CA ASN A 2 16.83 -6.51 -8.94
C ASN A 2 15.34 -6.17 -9.15
N ALA A 3 14.99 -5.60 -10.31
CA ALA A 3 13.61 -5.23 -10.65
C ALA A 3 12.62 -6.40 -10.49
N THR A 4 13.08 -7.63 -10.76
CA THR A 4 12.30 -8.86 -10.60
C THR A 4 11.85 -9.06 -9.15
N LEU A 5 12.73 -8.81 -8.18
CA LEU A 5 12.41 -8.96 -6.76
C LEU A 5 11.40 -7.90 -6.29
N PHE A 6 11.53 -6.67 -6.78
CA PHE A 6 10.57 -5.60 -6.49
C PHE A 6 9.19 -5.92 -7.07
N VAL A 7 9.12 -6.32 -8.34
CA VAL A 7 7.86 -6.68 -8.99
C VAL A 7 7.22 -7.90 -8.32
N ALA A 8 8.01 -8.93 -8.00
CA ALA A 8 7.52 -10.10 -7.27
C ALA A 8 6.93 -9.73 -5.91
N ASN A 9 7.61 -8.87 -5.14
CA ASN A 9 7.09 -8.39 -3.87
C ASN A 9 5.81 -7.55 -4.05
N LEU A 10 5.75 -6.68 -5.05
CA LEU A 10 4.55 -5.89 -5.34
C LEU A 10 3.35 -6.77 -5.69
N VAL A 11 3.53 -7.79 -6.53
CA VAL A 11 2.50 -8.79 -6.84
C VAL A 11 2.07 -9.53 -5.56
N LEU A 12 3.02 -9.93 -4.72
CA LEU A 12 2.73 -10.59 -3.45
C LEU A 12 1.93 -9.69 -2.51
N VAL A 13 2.27 -8.40 -2.40
CA VAL A 13 1.51 -7.41 -1.63
C VAL A 13 0.07 -7.34 -2.13
N VAL A 14 -0.15 -7.28 -3.44
CA VAL A 14 -1.51 -7.25 -4.03
C VAL A 14 -2.28 -8.52 -3.67
N VAL A 15 -1.67 -9.70 -3.81
CA VAL A 15 -2.31 -10.97 -3.44
C VAL A 15 -2.65 -11.01 -1.94
N MET A 16 -1.73 -10.58 -1.07
CA MET A 16 -1.95 -10.56 0.37
C MET A 16 -3.01 -9.54 0.79
N LEU A 17 -3.07 -8.38 0.13
CA LEU A 17 -4.12 -7.38 0.35
C LEU A 17 -5.50 -7.92 -0.03
N LEU A 18 -5.62 -8.57 -1.21
CA LEU A 18 -6.86 -9.23 -1.62
C LEU A 18 -7.28 -10.33 -0.63
N GLY A 19 -6.32 -11.14 -0.18
CA GLY A 19 -6.54 -12.14 0.86
C GLY A 19 -7.01 -11.53 2.19
N THR A 20 -6.41 -10.42 2.62
CA THR A 20 -6.77 -9.68 3.83
C THR A 20 -8.21 -9.18 3.76
N ILE A 21 -8.59 -8.56 2.63
CA ILE A 21 -9.96 -8.06 2.40
C ILE A 21 -10.94 -9.24 2.37
N TRP A 22 -10.62 -10.30 1.63
CA TRP A 22 -11.47 -11.49 1.55
C TRP A 22 -11.71 -12.13 2.92
N ALA A 23 -10.66 -12.30 3.73
CA ALA A 23 -10.77 -12.83 5.08
C ALA A 23 -11.63 -11.93 5.99
N GLY A 24 -11.50 -10.60 5.84
CA GLY A 24 -12.31 -9.61 6.56
C GLY A 24 -13.79 -9.69 6.19
N VAL A 25 -14.12 -9.76 4.91
CA VAL A 25 -15.51 -9.90 4.41
C VAL A 25 -16.13 -11.22 4.87
N ARG A 26 -15.34 -12.31 4.91
CA ARG A 26 -15.75 -13.63 5.41
C ARG A 26 -15.76 -13.76 6.93
N ASN A 27 -15.47 -12.67 7.66
CA ASN A 27 -15.45 -12.63 9.12
C ASN A 27 -14.45 -13.63 9.76
N ARG A 28 -13.38 -14.00 9.03
CA ARG A 28 -12.31 -14.90 9.50
C ARG A 28 -11.23 -14.08 10.22
N ARG A 29 -11.49 -13.71 11.47
CA ARG A 29 -10.71 -12.71 12.22
C ARG A 29 -9.22 -13.06 12.38
N GLU A 30 -8.90 -14.30 12.75
CA GLU A 30 -7.50 -14.73 12.95
C GLU A 30 -6.70 -14.65 11.64
N ALA A 31 -7.25 -15.22 10.56
CA ALA A 31 -6.67 -15.13 9.23
C ALA A 31 -6.56 -13.67 8.75
N HIS A 32 -7.58 -12.85 8.98
CA HIS A 32 -7.56 -11.42 8.61
C HIS A 32 -6.43 -10.67 9.33
N LEU A 33 -6.24 -10.88 10.63
CA LEU A 33 -5.17 -10.21 11.40
C LEU A 33 -3.78 -10.67 10.96
N GLY A 34 -3.58 -11.98 10.75
CA GLY A 34 -2.33 -12.52 10.24
C GLY A 34 -1.99 -11.95 8.86
N LEU A 35 -2.94 -12.00 7.93
CA LEU A 35 -2.77 -11.47 6.56
C LEU A 35 -2.56 -9.95 6.56
N ALA A 36 -3.28 -9.20 7.40
CA ALA A 36 -3.12 -7.75 7.52
C ALA A 36 -1.70 -7.38 7.98
N LEU A 37 -1.19 -8.06 9.02
CA LEU A 37 0.17 -7.84 9.50
C LEU A 37 1.20 -8.17 8.41
N THR A 38 1.08 -9.32 7.76
CA THR A 38 1.97 -9.72 6.66
C THR A 38 1.91 -8.70 5.50
N THR A 39 0.71 -8.23 5.13
CA THR A 39 0.54 -7.23 4.07
C THR A 39 1.25 -5.92 4.41
N VAL A 40 1.14 -5.43 5.65
CA VAL A 40 1.82 -4.20 6.09
C VAL A 40 3.35 -4.37 6.06
N LEU A 41 3.86 -5.52 6.50
CA LEU A 41 5.30 -5.79 6.46
C LEU A 41 5.84 -5.86 5.02
N LEU A 42 5.12 -6.54 4.12
CA LEU A 42 5.48 -6.61 2.70
C LEU A 42 5.37 -5.24 2.02
N LEU A 43 4.38 -4.42 2.38
CA LEU A 43 4.25 -3.05 1.89
C LEU A 43 5.43 -2.19 2.34
N ALA A 44 5.85 -2.28 3.61
CA ALA A 44 7.05 -1.59 4.09
C ALA A 44 8.31 -2.03 3.32
N LEU A 45 8.46 -3.33 3.07
CA LEU A 45 9.53 -3.85 2.22
C LEU A 45 9.45 -3.31 0.79
N ALA A 46 8.25 -3.22 0.20
CA ALA A 46 8.04 -2.69 -1.14
C ALA A 46 8.42 -1.21 -1.24
N ILE A 47 8.16 -0.41 -0.19
CA ILE A 47 8.58 1.00 -0.12
C ILE A 47 10.11 1.11 -0.12
N VAL A 48 10.80 0.33 0.72
CA VAL A 48 12.28 0.30 0.73
C VAL A 48 12.83 -0.13 -0.63
N GLN A 49 12.22 -1.14 -1.25
CA GLN A 49 12.64 -1.60 -2.56
C GLN A 49 12.41 -0.55 -3.65
N ALA A 50 11.28 0.14 -3.62
CA ALA A 50 10.94 1.22 -4.54
C ALA A 50 11.91 2.39 -4.41
N GLU A 51 12.27 2.80 -3.19
CA GLU A 51 13.27 3.84 -2.95
C GLU A 51 14.63 3.44 -3.54
N MET A 52 15.11 2.23 -3.22
CA MET A 52 16.39 1.73 -3.74
C MET A 52 16.39 1.57 -5.26
N PHE A 53 15.26 1.22 -5.87
CA PHE A 53 15.13 1.15 -7.34
C PHE A 53 15.09 2.56 -7.95
N GLY A 54 14.36 3.49 -7.33
CA GLY A 54 14.19 4.86 -7.80
C GLY A 54 15.46 5.70 -7.76
N ARG A 55 16.42 5.40 -6.88
CA ARG A 55 17.73 6.09 -6.81
C ARG A 55 18.52 6.08 -8.13
N GLY A 56 18.25 5.13 -9.03
CA GLY A 56 18.88 5.07 -10.34
C GLY A 56 18.24 5.96 -11.41
N PHE A 57 17.23 6.75 -11.06
CA PHE A 57 16.44 7.53 -12.02
C PHE A 57 16.26 8.98 -11.57
N ALA A 58 16.24 9.88 -12.55
CA ALA A 58 15.78 11.24 -12.40
C ALA A 58 14.31 11.28 -12.82
N PHE A 59 13.44 11.69 -11.90
CA PHE A 59 11.99 11.75 -12.14
C PHE A 59 11.54 13.17 -12.46
N PRO A 60 10.54 13.34 -13.34
CA PRO A 60 9.90 14.62 -13.55
C PRO A 60 9.20 15.08 -12.25
N GLU A 61 9.34 16.37 -11.91
CA GLU A 61 8.91 16.92 -10.60
C GLU A 61 7.41 16.73 -10.32
N VAL A 62 6.56 16.98 -11.31
CA VAL A 62 5.10 16.94 -11.14
C VAL A 62 4.59 15.50 -10.89
N PRO A 63 4.88 14.50 -11.75
CA PRO A 63 4.54 13.11 -11.46
C PRO A 63 5.08 12.60 -10.12
N LEU A 64 6.32 12.97 -9.75
CA LEU A 64 6.91 12.61 -8.48
C LEU A 64 6.12 13.19 -7.30
N LEU A 65 5.80 14.48 -7.35
CA LEU A 65 5.01 15.15 -6.31
C LEU A 65 3.63 14.49 -6.16
N VAL A 66 2.93 14.24 -7.27
CA VAL A 66 1.61 13.58 -7.26
C VAL A 66 1.70 12.17 -6.66
N HIS A 67 2.72 11.40 -7.04
CA HIS A 67 2.97 10.07 -6.47
C HIS A 67 3.19 10.13 -4.96
N LEU A 68 4.06 11.05 -4.50
CA LEU A 68 4.35 11.23 -3.08
C LEU A 68 3.12 11.66 -2.28
N VAL A 69 2.32 12.59 -2.79
CA VAL A 69 1.06 13.00 -2.13
C VAL A 69 0.13 11.79 -1.97
N ALA A 70 -0.05 10.97 -3.00
CA ALA A 70 -0.87 9.77 -2.91
C ALA A 70 -0.29 8.74 -1.94
N ALA A 71 1.03 8.48 -2.01
CA ALA A 71 1.73 7.52 -1.16
C ALA A 71 1.67 7.93 0.33
N PHE A 72 1.98 9.18 0.65
CA PHE A 72 1.90 9.72 2.00
C PHE A 72 0.46 9.73 2.52
N SER A 73 -0.52 10.10 1.69
CA SER A 73 -1.93 10.04 2.10
C SER A 73 -2.35 8.61 2.46
N ALA A 74 -1.91 7.62 1.68
CA ALA A 74 -2.15 6.21 2.01
C ALA A 74 -1.51 5.85 3.36
N LEU A 75 -0.24 6.22 3.57
CA LEU A 75 0.49 5.95 4.81
C LEU A 75 -0.19 6.59 6.03
N VAL A 76 -0.62 7.84 5.93
CA VAL A 76 -1.31 8.58 7.01
C VAL A 76 -2.70 8.00 7.31
N SER A 77 -3.32 7.31 6.35
CA SER A 77 -4.60 6.64 6.58
C SER A 77 -4.48 5.31 7.36
N LEU A 78 -3.30 4.68 7.40
CA LEU A 78 -3.08 3.41 8.11
C LEU A 78 -3.43 3.48 9.60
N PRO A 79 -3.01 4.51 10.38
CA PRO A 79 -3.47 4.69 11.75
C PRO A 79 -5.00 4.65 11.90
N GLY A 80 -5.75 5.22 10.95
CA GLY A 80 -7.22 5.17 10.92
C GLY A 80 -7.76 3.76 10.68
N VAL A 81 -7.14 3.00 9.77
CA VAL A 81 -7.47 1.57 9.52
C VAL A 81 -7.23 0.74 10.78
N VAL A 82 -6.08 0.90 11.43
CA VAL A 82 -5.71 0.17 12.65
C VAL A 82 -6.65 0.53 13.80
N TRP A 83 -6.83 1.83 14.06
CA TRP A 83 -7.72 2.31 15.11
C TRP A 83 -9.14 1.74 14.93
N SER A 84 -9.71 1.88 13.74
CA SER A 84 -11.07 1.41 13.46
C SER A 84 -11.19 -0.12 13.57
N GLY A 85 -10.14 -0.87 13.21
CA GLY A 85 -10.05 -2.31 13.42
C GLY A 85 -9.97 -2.70 14.90
N LEU A 86 -9.30 -1.92 15.74
CA LEU A 86 -9.29 -2.11 17.19
C LEU A 86 -10.65 -1.77 17.83
N CYS A 87 -11.34 -0.74 17.33
CA CYS A 87 -12.70 -0.42 17.80
C CYS A 87 -13.70 -1.55 17.53
N LEU A 88 -13.54 -2.29 16.42
CA LEU A 88 -14.36 -3.46 16.09
C LEU A 88 -14.28 -4.57 17.15
N TRP A 89 -13.21 -4.61 17.95
CA TRP A 89 -13.09 -5.58 19.04
C TRP A 89 -14.03 -5.27 20.20
N LYS A 90 -14.44 -4.01 20.35
CA LYS A 90 -15.31 -3.54 21.44
C LYS A 90 -16.74 -3.30 20.98
N LYS A 91 -16.97 -2.86 19.74
CA LYS A 91 -18.29 -2.51 19.20
C LYS A 91 -18.42 -2.97 17.74
N GLN A 92 -19.39 -3.83 17.46
CA GLN A 92 -19.65 -4.34 16.11
C GLN A 92 -20.07 -3.21 15.14
N ASP A 93 -20.71 -2.15 15.65
CA ASP A 93 -21.17 -1.00 14.84
C ASP A 93 -20.03 -0.20 14.20
N ALA A 94 -18.79 -0.37 14.67
CA ALA A 94 -17.61 0.25 14.06
C ALA A 94 -17.25 -0.34 12.69
N ARG A 95 -17.94 -1.39 12.22
CA ARG A 95 -17.67 -2.06 10.93
C ARG A 95 -17.75 -1.10 9.76
N TYR A 96 -18.76 -0.25 9.71
CA TYR A 96 -18.91 0.72 8.62
C TYR A 96 -17.74 1.71 8.58
N LEU A 97 -17.30 2.19 9.75
CA LEU A 97 -16.15 3.08 9.84
C LEU A 97 -14.86 2.40 9.39
N HIS A 98 -14.63 1.15 9.82
CA HIS A 98 -13.46 0.39 9.40
C HIS A 98 -13.42 0.16 7.88
N VAL A 99 -14.56 -0.24 7.29
CA VAL A 99 -14.66 -0.43 5.84
C VAL A 99 -14.37 0.86 5.08
N ARG A 100 -14.82 2.03 5.57
CA ARG A 100 -14.49 3.33 4.94
C ARG A 100 -13.01 3.65 4.99
N TRP A 101 -12.35 3.42 6.13
CA TRP A 101 -10.91 3.62 6.26
C TRP A 101 -10.13 2.68 5.34
N VAL A 102 -10.51 1.40 5.29
CA VAL A 102 -9.88 0.42 4.40
C VAL A 102 -10.09 0.81 2.94
N ALA A 103 -11.30 1.19 2.55
CA ALA A 103 -11.59 1.62 1.17
C ALA A 103 -10.76 2.85 0.77
N LEU A 104 -10.65 3.84 1.66
CA LEU A 104 -9.81 5.02 1.44
C LEU A 104 -8.33 4.63 1.29
N PHE A 105 -7.81 3.80 2.21
CA PHE A 105 -6.43 3.31 2.15
C PHE A 105 -6.15 2.60 0.82
N VAL A 106 -6.98 1.61 0.45
CA VAL A 106 -6.84 0.84 -0.79
C VAL A 106 -6.90 1.76 -2.01
N PHE A 107 -7.84 2.70 -2.04
CA PHE A 107 -7.95 3.67 -3.14
C PHE A 107 -6.67 4.50 -3.29
N LEU A 108 -6.15 5.05 -2.19
CA LEU A 108 -4.93 5.85 -2.19
C LEU A 108 -3.70 5.02 -2.57
N THR A 109 -3.61 3.77 -2.12
CA THR A 109 -2.54 2.85 -2.52
C THR A 109 -2.58 2.55 -4.03
N VAL A 110 -3.76 2.25 -4.58
CA VAL A 110 -3.92 2.00 -6.03
C VAL A 110 -3.57 3.26 -6.83
N ALA A 111 -4.02 4.44 -6.39
CA ALA A 111 -3.67 5.71 -7.00
C ALA A 111 -2.16 5.97 -6.94
N SER A 112 -1.50 5.65 -5.82
CA SER A 112 -0.05 5.75 -5.66
C SER A 112 0.70 4.83 -6.63
N VAL A 113 0.25 3.58 -6.80
CA VAL A 113 0.83 2.66 -7.79
C VAL A 113 0.64 3.17 -9.22
N GLY A 114 -0.56 3.64 -9.58
CA GLY A 114 -0.82 4.19 -10.91
C GLY A 114 0.03 5.42 -11.22
N THR A 115 0.17 6.32 -10.25
CA THR A 115 1.03 7.52 -10.37
C THR A 115 2.51 7.17 -10.38
N ALA A 116 2.94 6.09 -9.71
CA ALA A 116 4.30 5.57 -9.83
C ALA A 116 4.59 5.12 -11.26
N VAL A 117 3.70 4.34 -11.88
CA VAL A 117 3.85 3.92 -13.29
C VAL A 117 3.97 5.14 -14.20
N TRP A 118 3.09 6.13 -14.04
CA TRP A 118 3.16 7.38 -14.80
C TRP A 118 4.48 8.13 -14.59
N MET A 119 4.96 8.22 -13.35
CA MET A 119 6.25 8.82 -13.01
C MET A 119 7.42 8.09 -13.69
N PHE A 120 7.41 6.76 -13.71
CA PHE A 120 8.45 5.95 -14.35
C PHE A 120 8.45 6.03 -15.88
N LEU A 121 7.31 6.31 -16.54
CA LEU A 121 7.25 6.52 -17.99
C LEU A 121 8.05 7.75 -18.45
N GLY A 122 8.18 8.76 -17.59
CA GLY A 122 8.98 9.96 -17.85
C GLY A 122 10.36 9.94 -17.20
N ALA A 123 10.76 8.84 -16.57
CA ALA A 123 12.01 8.75 -15.83
C ALA A 123 13.22 8.58 -16.75
N VAL A 124 14.31 9.28 -16.44
CA VAL A 124 15.58 9.16 -17.16
C VAL A 124 16.60 8.45 -16.26
N PRO A 125 17.30 7.41 -16.73
CA PRO A 125 18.37 6.78 -15.97
C PRO A 125 19.45 7.79 -15.60
N VAL A 126 19.84 7.83 -14.33
CA VAL A 126 21.02 8.59 -13.89
C VAL A 126 22.21 7.66 -14.07
N VAL A 127 23.04 7.94 -15.07
CA VAL A 127 24.31 7.25 -15.25
C VAL A 127 25.24 7.76 -14.15
N SER A 128 25.46 6.94 -13.12
CA SER A 128 26.53 7.14 -12.15
C SER A 128 27.85 6.62 -12.71
#